data_AF-A0A3B9SJW6-F1
#
_entry.id   AF-A0A3B9SJW6-F1
#
_cell.length_a   1.000
_cell.length_b   1.000
_cell.length_c   1.000
_cell.angle_alpha   90.00
_cell.angle_beta   90.00
_cell.angle_gamma   90.00
#
_symmetry.space_group_name_H-M   'P 1'
#
loop_
_entity.id
_entity.type
_entity.pdbx_description
1 polymer ?
#
loop_
_entity_poly.entity_id
_entity_poly.type
_entity_poly.pdbx_seq_one_letter_code
_entity_poly.pdbx_strand_id
1 'polypeptide(L)'
;MKESLYTIPVNEGFEAGGECPFCNIYHKLETESVDFMLGASYMEDDIRMETNKTGFCSKHYLMMYQKQNRLGVALMADTHLQKVIEDIKSLGEELKNEKKSFFSKNNNKNALSAYLDNVTEDCYICNKINKNFERYIDTFFFMWKKDNDMKEKVKSSNGFCLKHFSKLTDVGKKKLSAAAFAEFIDIILPKEIENLQRLEGELGFFINKFDHRYKDEPWGSAKDALIRALLKIGSVKVEQE
;
A
#
# COMPACT_ATOMS: atom_id res chain seq x y z
N MET A 1 -26.52 -1.76 6.18
CA MET A 1 -25.70 -2.71 6.99
C MET A 1 -24.30 -2.91 6.44
N LYS A 2 -24.09 -3.22 5.14
CA LYS A 2 -22.72 -3.34 4.58
C LYS A 2 -21.90 -2.04 4.68
N GLU A 3 -22.53 -0.88 4.49
CA GLU A 3 -21.82 0.42 4.50
C GLU A 3 -21.26 0.79 5.89
N SER A 4 -21.91 0.43 7.00
CA SER A 4 -21.41 0.80 8.35
C SER A 4 -20.25 -0.07 8.85
N LEU A 5 -19.99 -1.22 8.22
CA LEU A 5 -18.82 -2.03 8.56
C LEU A 5 -17.54 -1.42 8.00
N TYR A 6 -17.60 -0.85 6.79
CA TYR A 6 -16.44 -0.24 6.14
C TYR A 6 -16.10 1.14 6.69
N THR A 7 -17.01 1.80 7.42
CA THR A 7 -16.71 3.08 8.06
C THR A 7 -15.75 2.93 9.24
N ILE A 8 -15.72 1.76 9.89
CA ILE A 8 -14.85 1.51 11.05
C ILE A 8 -13.37 1.63 10.65
N PRO A 9 -12.85 0.88 9.65
CA PRO A 9 -11.45 1.00 9.25
C PRO A 9 -11.05 2.40 8.79
N VAL A 10 -11.96 3.13 8.12
CA VAL A 10 -11.69 4.51 7.72
C VAL A 10 -11.52 5.39 8.95
N ASN A 11 -12.43 5.33 9.92
CA ASN A 11 -12.33 6.10 11.16
C ASN A 11 -11.08 5.75 11.97
N GLU A 12 -10.80 4.46 12.16
CA GLU A 12 -9.58 4.00 12.85
C GLU A 12 -8.31 4.53 12.17
N GLY A 13 -8.32 4.64 10.83
CA GLY A 13 -7.24 5.24 10.07
C GLY A 13 -6.96 6.70 10.46
N PHE A 14 -8.01 7.50 10.66
CA PHE A 14 -7.90 8.89 11.12
C PHE A 14 -7.54 8.98 12.61
N GLU A 15 -8.14 8.13 13.44
CA GLU A 15 -7.92 8.08 14.90
C GLU A 15 -6.49 7.66 15.26
N ALA A 16 -5.84 6.83 14.43
CA ALA A 16 -4.44 6.45 14.59
C ALA A 16 -3.45 7.64 14.47
N GLY A 17 -3.88 8.79 13.94
CA GLY A 17 -3.06 9.99 13.84
C GLY A 17 -1.89 9.86 12.85
N GLY A 18 -0.80 10.57 13.10
CA GLY A 18 0.38 10.58 12.22
C GLY A 18 0.19 11.43 10.96
N GLU A 19 0.99 11.14 9.91
CA GLU A 19 1.08 11.99 8.71
C GLU A 19 0.09 11.65 7.59
N CYS A 20 -0.53 10.46 7.61
CA CYS A 20 -1.49 10.06 6.60
C CYS A 20 -2.43 8.94 7.09
N PRO A 21 -3.74 9.22 7.26
CA PRO A 21 -4.73 8.22 7.65
C PRO A 21 -4.80 7.02 6.71
N PHE A 22 -4.62 7.25 5.41
CA PHE A 22 -4.65 6.19 4.40
C PHE A 22 -3.40 5.30 4.43
N CYS A 23 -2.24 5.81 4.84
CA CYS A 23 -1.10 4.95 5.15
C CYS A 23 -1.41 4.05 6.35
N ASN A 24 -2.04 4.58 7.40
CA ASN A 24 -2.43 3.77 8.56
C ASN A 24 -3.35 2.61 8.18
N ILE A 25 -4.38 2.89 7.37
CA ILE A 25 -5.30 1.88 6.85
C ILE A 25 -4.54 0.82 6.02
N TYR A 26 -3.68 1.28 5.10
CA TYR A 26 -2.91 0.37 4.24
C TYR A 26 -1.99 -0.53 5.07
N HIS A 27 -1.27 0.03 6.04
CA HIS A 27 -0.37 -0.75 6.88
C HIS A 27 -1.12 -1.73 7.78
N LYS A 28 -2.27 -1.34 8.34
CA LYS A 28 -3.10 -2.26 9.12
C LYS A 28 -3.56 -3.44 8.26
N LEU A 29 -4.08 -3.17 7.06
CA LEU A 29 -4.45 -4.20 6.09
C LEU A 29 -3.28 -5.13 5.74
N GLU A 30 -2.09 -4.56 5.57
CA GLU A 30 -0.89 -5.31 5.21
C GLU A 30 -0.45 -6.23 6.35
N THR A 31 -0.37 -5.72 7.58
CA THR A 31 -0.05 -6.51 8.77
C THR A 31 -1.08 -7.62 9.00
N GLU A 32 -2.37 -7.29 8.97
CA GLU A 32 -3.46 -8.28 9.14
C GLU A 32 -3.45 -9.34 8.03
N SER A 33 -3.11 -8.97 6.80
CA SER A 33 -3.03 -9.92 5.69
C SER A 33 -1.84 -10.87 5.83
N VAL A 34 -0.68 -10.36 6.28
CA VAL A 34 0.48 -11.20 6.61
C VAL A 34 0.17 -12.13 7.78
N ASP A 35 -0.45 -11.62 8.84
CA ASP A 35 -0.83 -12.42 10.01
C ASP A 35 -1.87 -13.48 9.68
N PHE A 36 -2.86 -13.14 8.85
CA PHE A 36 -3.82 -14.09 8.31
C PHE A 36 -3.09 -15.24 7.60
N MET A 37 -2.15 -14.93 6.70
CA MET A 37 -1.40 -15.95 5.95
C MET A 37 -0.48 -16.80 6.81
N LEU A 38 0.02 -16.27 7.92
CA LEU A 38 0.84 -17.03 8.87
C LEU A 38 0.01 -17.73 9.96
N GLY A 39 -1.30 -17.51 10.00
CA GLY A 39 -2.24 -18.28 10.80
C GLY A 39 -2.53 -19.65 10.19
N ALA A 40 -3.71 -20.21 10.45
CA ALA A 40 -4.12 -21.49 9.86
C ALA A 40 -4.55 -21.39 8.38
N SER A 41 -4.72 -20.19 7.84
CA SER A 41 -5.38 -19.97 6.54
C SER A 41 -4.63 -20.55 5.35
N TYR A 42 -3.30 -20.68 5.41
CA TYR A 42 -2.52 -21.26 4.32
C TYR A 42 -2.81 -22.76 4.08
N MET A 43 -3.53 -23.40 5.01
CA MET A 43 -4.00 -24.78 4.91
C MET A 43 -5.41 -24.88 4.31
N GLU A 44 -6.13 -23.78 4.15
CA GLU A 44 -7.46 -23.75 3.52
C GLU A 44 -7.29 -23.95 2.00
N ASP A 45 -8.07 -24.88 1.43
CA ASP A 45 -7.87 -25.32 0.04
C ASP A 45 -8.02 -24.18 -0.98
N ASP A 46 -8.98 -23.29 -0.79
CA ASP A 46 -9.21 -22.13 -1.66
C ASP A 46 -8.05 -21.13 -1.60
N ILE A 47 -7.60 -20.80 -0.39
CA ILE A 47 -6.45 -19.92 -0.17
C ILE A 47 -5.19 -20.53 -0.76
N ARG A 48 -4.94 -21.81 -0.49
CA ARG A 48 -3.76 -22.53 -0.98
C ARG A 48 -3.74 -22.59 -2.50
N MET A 49 -4.87 -22.90 -3.13
CA MET A 49 -4.99 -22.90 -4.60
C MET A 49 -4.64 -21.53 -5.20
N GLU A 50 -5.11 -20.44 -4.58
CA GLU A 50 -4.80 -19.09 -5.04
C GLU A 50 -3.31 -18.76 -4.86
N THR A 51 -2.76 -19.01 -3.66
CA THR A 51 -1.35 -18.72 -3.37
C THR A 51 -0.37 -19.58 -4.17
N ASN A 52 -0.73 -20.83 -4.50
CA ASN A 52 0.08 -21.68 -5.37
C ASN A 52 0.22 -21.08 -6.77
N LYS A 53 -0.82 -20.39 -7.25
CA LYS A 53 -0.82 -19.73 -8.57
C LYS A 53 -0.11 -18.38 -8.51
N THR A 54 -0.46 -17.53 -7.54
CA THR A 54 -0.04 -16.13 -7.53
C THR A 54 1.27 -15.89 -6.80
N GLY A 55 1.62 -16.73 -5.83
CA GLY A 55 2.75 -16.47 -4.93
C GLY A 55 2.63 -15.15 -4.15
N PHE A 56 3.79 -14.59 -3.81
CA PHE A 56 3.92 -13.33 -3.10
C PHE A 56 5.05 -12.48 -3.70
N CYS A 57 4.98 -11.16 -3.54
CA CYS A 57 6.07 -10.30 -3.97
C CYS A 57 7.26 -10.37 -2.99
N SER A 58 8.43 -9.89 -3.42
CA SER A 58 9.66 -9.86 -2.61
C SER A 58 9.45 -9.24 -1.23
N LYS A 59 8.71 -8.12 -1.15
CA LYS A 59 8.35 -7.46 0.11
C LYS A 59 7.59 -8.41 1.04
N HIS A 60 6.53 -9.04 0.54
CA HIS A 60 5.67 -9.88 1.38
C HIS A 60 6.31 -11.22 1.75
N TYR A 61 7.17 -11.78 0.90
CA TYR A 61 8.02 -12.89 1.30
C TYR A 61 8.96 -12.49 2.45
N LEU A 62 9.60 -11.32 2.36
CA LEU A 62 10.49 -10.84 3.43
C LEU A 62 9.72 -10.59 4.73
N MET A 63 8.56 -9.93 4.68
CA MET A 63 7.72 -9.68 5.86
C MET A 63 7.27 -10.97 6.53
N MET A 64 6.83 -11.96 5.74
CA MET A 64 6.45 -13.28 6.26
C MET A 64 7.65 -14.02 6.86
N TYR A 65 8.80 -13.98 6.18
CA TYR A 65 10.05 -14.56 6.67
C TYR A 65 10.50 -13.92 7.99
N GLN A 66 10.37 -12.61 8.16
CA GLN A 66 10.78 -11.92 9.39
C GLN A 66 9.92 -12.30 10.61
N LYS A 67 8.73 -12.88 10.41
CA LYS A 67 7.89 -13.42 11.49
C LYS A 67 8.29 -14.85 11.86
N GLN A 68 7.93 -15.30 13.06
CA GLN A 68 8.40 -16.56 13.65
C GLN A 68 7.78 -17.85 13.06
N ASN A 69 6.87 -17.78 12.08
CA ASN A 69 6.25 -18.97 11.46
C ASN A 69 7.02 -19.46 10.21
N ARG A 70 8.19 -20.07 10.43
CA ARG A 70 9.04 -20.59 9.35
C ARG A 70 8.43 -21.74 8.56
N LEU A 71 7.69 -22.62 9.25
CA LEU A 71 7.09 -23.79 8.63
C LEU A 71 5.97 -23.41 7.66
N GLY A 72 5.07 -22.50 8.05
CA GLY A 72 3.99 -22.03 7.16
C GLY A 72 4.55 -21.40 5.88
N VAL A 73 5.58 -20.57 6.01
CA VAL A 73 6.28 -19.98 4.85
C VAL A 73 6.91 -21.06 3.96
N ALA A 74 7.55 -22.07 4.54
CA ALA A 74 8.15 -23.15 3.78
C ALA A 74 7.11 -23.98 3.01
N LEU A 75 5.95 -24.26 3.61
CA LEU A 75 4.86 -25.01 2.97
C LEU A 75 4.23 -24.24 1.80
N MET A 76 3.99 -22.94 1.99
CA MET A 76 3.51 -22.06 0.90
C MET A 76 4.54 -21.96 -0.24
N ALA A 77 5.82 -21.84 0.10
CA ALA A 77 6.89 -21.78 -0.90
C ALA A 77 7.04 -23.09 -1.68
N ASP A 78 7.01 -24.25 -1.00
CA ASP A 78 7.09 -25.56 -1.65
C ASP A 78 5.98 -25.78 -2.67
N THR A 79 4.74 -25.49 -2.28
CA THR A 79 3.56 -25.70 -3.13
C THR A 79 3.50 -24.71 -4.29
N HIS A 80 3.92 -23.46 -4.10
CA HIS A 80 4.12 -22.51 -5.20
C HIS A 80 5.25 -22.95 -6.15
N LEU A 81 6.39 -23.44 -5.62
CA LEU A 81 7.49 -23.96 -6.45
C LEU A 81 7.05 -25.16 -7.29
N GLN A 82 6.30 -26.10 -6.72
CA GLN A 82 5.73 -27.23 -7.46
C GLN A 82 4.88 -26.77 -8.64
N LYS A 83 4.01 -25.77 -8.42
CA LYS A 83 3.19 -25.19 -9.49
C LYS A 83 4.04 -24.50 -10.55
N VAL A 84 5.01 -23.68 -10.14
CA VAL A 84 5.91 -22.99 -11.06
C VAL A 84 6.73 -23.97 -11.91
N ILE A 85 7.22 -25.07 -11.32
CA ILE A 85 7.95 -26.12 -12.04
C ILE A 85 7.05 -26.79 -13.08
N GLU A 86 5.81 -27.12 -12.73
CA GLU A 86 4.82 -27.68 -13.66
C GLU A 86 4.59 -26.75 -14.85
N ASP A 87 4.31 -25.47 -14.58
CA ASP A 87 3.97 -24.49 -15.60
C ASP A 87 5.18 -24.16 -16.50
N ILE A 88 6.38 -24.02 -15.94
CA ILE A 88 7.62 -23.81 -16.73
C ILE A 88 7.89 -25.01 -17.65
N LYS A 89 7.68 -26.25 -17.18
CA LYS A 89 7.85 -27.44 -18.02
C LYS A 89 6.89 -27.43 -19.20
N SER A 90 5.60 -27.15 -18.95
CA SER A 90 4.59 -27.07 -20.02
C SER A 90 4.92 -25.97 -21.03
N LEU A 91 5.13 -24.75 -20.56
CA LEU A 91 5.43 -23.58 -21.40
C LEU A 91 6.77 -23.72 -22.13
N GLY A 92 7.75 -24.39 -21.51
CA GLY A 92 9.04 -24.68 -22.13
C GLY A 92 8.94 -25.65 -23.31
N GLU A 93 8.10 -26.68 -23.22
CA GLU A 93 7.82 -27.59 -24.34
C GLU A 93 7.03 -26.88 -25.46
N GLU A 94 6.08 -26.02 -25.12
CA GLU A 94 5.38 -25.18 -26.10
C GLU A 94 6.34 -24.22 -26.83
N LEU A 95 7.25 -23.58 -26.09
CA LEU A 95 8.25 -22.66 -26.64
C LEU A 95 9.20 -23.33 -27.63
N LYS A 96 9.61 -24.59 -27.38
CA LYS A 96 10.43 -25.38 -28.32
C LYS A 96 9.71 -25.64 -29.64
N ASN A 97 8.39 -25.81 -29.59
CA ASN A 97 7.55 -26.14 -30.73
C ASN A 97 6.96 -24.89 -31.42
N GLU A 98 7.25 -23.69 -30.91
CA GLU A 98 6.75 -22.44 -31.44
C GLU A 98 7.38 -22.14 -32.82
N LYS A 99 6.56 -22.18 -33.87
CA LYS A 99 7.02 -21.78 -35.21
C LYS A 99 7.21 -20.27 -35.25
N LYS A 100 8.38 -19.81 -35.71
CA LYS A 100 8.65 -18.37 -35.91
C LYS A 100 7.62 -17.76 -36.86
N SER A 101 6.64 -17.05 -36.30
CA SER A 101 5.68 -16.28 -37.08
C SER A 101 6.34 -14.99 -37.58
N PHE A 102 6.49 -14.88 -38.90
CA PHE A 102 7.12 -13.73 -39.58
C PHE A 102 6.27 -12.44 -39.55
N PHE A 103 5.09 -12.46 -38.91
CA PHE A 103 4.10 -11.36 -38.98
C PHE A 103 3.68 -10.76 -37.62
N SER A 104 4.28 -11.16 -36.50
CA SER A 104 3.93 -10.57 -35.20
C SER A 104 4.74 -9.31 -34.92
N LYS A 105 4.16 -8.14 -35.23
CA LYS A 105 4.61 -6.85 -34.70
C LYS A 105 3.88 -6.56 -33.37
N ASN A 106 4.65 -6.14 -32.38
CA ASN A 106 4.27 -5.45 -31.13
C ASN A 106 4.20 -6.21 -29.79
N ASN A 107 4.68 -7.45 -29.66
CA ASN A 107 5.08 -7.95 -28.34
C ASN A 107 6.20 -8.99 -28.43
N ASN A 108 7.42 -8.58 -28.11
CA ASN A 108 8.63 -9.41 -28.22
C ASN A 108 8.82 -10.43 -27.07
N LYS A 109 7.83 -10.63 -26.20
CA LYS A 109 7.90 -11.59 -25.09
C LYS A 109 7.22 -12.91 -25.48
N ASN A 110 7.92 -14.01 -25.29
CA ASN A 110 7.34 -15.35 -25.43
C ASN A 110 6.46 -15.68 -24.20
N ALA A 111 5.61 -16.70 -24.33
CA ALA A 111 4.66 -17.09 -23.28
C ALA A 111 5.33 -17.44 -21.95
N LEU A 112 6.50 -18.11 -21.98
CA LEU A 112 7.27 -18.44 -20.78
C LEU A 112 7.75 -17.18 -20.06
N SER A 113 8.33 -16.22 -20.78
CA SER A 113 8.79 -14.95 -20.19
C SER A 113 7.61 -14.18 -19.60
N ALA A 114 6.49 -14.07 -20.32
CA ALA A 114 5.30 -13.37 -19.81
C ALA A 114 4.73 -14.05 -18.55
N TYR A 115 4.77 -15.38 -18.48
CA TYR A 115 4.39 -16.12 -17.28
C TYR A 115 5.32 -15.81 -16.10
N LEU A 116 6.65 -15.83 -16.31
CA LEU A 116 7.62 -15.53 -15.25
C LEU A 116 7.51 -14.09 -14.74
N ASP A 117 7.21 -13.12 -15.63
CA ASP A 117 6.92 -11.75 -15.22
C ASP A 117 5.71 -11.73 -14.28
N ASN A 118 4.61 -12.39 -14.65
CA ASN A 118 3.42 -12.47 -13.80
C ASN A 118 3.72 -13.13 -12.44
N VAL A 119 4.44 -14.26 -12.42
CA VAL A 119 4.80 -14.96 -11.16
C VAL A 119 5.65 -14.09 -10.24
N THR A 120 6.50 -13.23 -10.79
CA THR A 120 7.42 -12.40 -10.00
C THR A 120 6.84 -11.05 -9.57
N GLU A 121 5.82 -10.56 -10.30
CA GLU A 121 5.14 -9.29 -10.01
C GLU A 121 3.82 -9.47 -9.23
N ASP A 122 3.13 -10.58 -9.40
CA ASP A 122 1.86 -10.86 -8.73
C ASP A 122 2.08 -11.18 -7.24
N CYS A 123 1.05 -10.90 -6.43
CA CYS A 123 1.10 -11.16 -5.01
C CYS A 123 -0.29 -11.25 -4.41
N TYR A 124 -0.59 -12.41 -3.81
CA TYR A 124 -1.85 -12.66 -3.11
C TYR A 124 -2.18 -11.56 -2.08
N ILE A 125 -1.20 -11.20 -1.24
CA ILE A 125 -1.38 -10.17 -0.21
C ILE A 125 -1.63 -8.78 -0.83
N CYS A 126 -0.84 -8.37 -1.84
CA CYS A 126 -1.08 -7.11 -2.54
C CYS A 126 -2.49 -7.05 -3.14
N ASN A 127 -2.94 -8.12 -3.78
CA ASN A 127 -4.26 -8.21 -4.39
C ASN A 127 -5.38 -8.04 -3.36
N LYS A 128 -5.25 -8.71 -2.20
CA LYS A 128 -6.17 -8.58 -1.08
C LYS A 128 -6.19 -7.16 -0.51
N ILE A 129 -5.03 -6.56 -0.28
CA ILE A 129 -4.91 -5.18 0.23
C ILE A 129 -5.57 -4.21 -0.76
N ASN A 130 -5.19 -4.25 -2.04
CA ASN A 130 -5.69 -3.32 -3.06
C ASN A 130 -7.22 -3.37 -3.17
N LYS A 131 -7.80 -4.58 -3.20
CA LYS A 131 -9.25 -4.79 -3.26
C LYS A 131 -9.99 -4.18 -2.06
N ASN A 132 -9.44 -4.30 -0.85
CA ASN A 132 -10.04 -3.74 0.35
C ASN A 132 -9.80 -2.22 0.45
N PHE A 133 -8.62 -1.77 0.08
CA PHE A 133 -8.22 -0.37 0.15
C PHE A 133 -9.06 0.50 -0.78
N GLU A 134 -9.38 0.03 -1.99
CA GLU A 134 -10.30 0.73 -2.90
C GLU A 134 -11.69 0.92 -2.29
N ARG A 135 -12.20 -0.09 -1.58
CA ARG A 135 -13.49 0.01 -0.86
C ARG A 135 -13.43 1.04 0.27
N TYR A 136 -12.29 1.19 0.93
CA TYR A 136 -12.11 2.20 1.98
C TYR A 136 -12.03 3.62 1.41
N ILE A 137 -11.41 3.82 0.25
CA ILE A 137 -11.47 5.11 -0.47
C ILE A 137 -12.93 5.43 -0.86
N ASP A 138 -13.67 4.45 -1.37
CA ASP A 138 -15.08 4.60 -1.70
C ASP A 138 -15.90 4.98 -0.48
N THR A 139 -15.62 4.35 0.65
CA THR A 139 -16.28 4.61 1.93
C THR A 139 -15.94 5.99 2.47
N PHE A 140 -14.68 6.44 2.33
CA PHE A 140 -14.29 7.81 2.67
C PHE A 140 -15.14 8.84 1.92
N PHE A 141 -15.31 8.68 0.60
CA PHE A 141 -16.15 9.62 -0.17
C PHE A 141 -17.64 9.49 0.12
N PHE A 142 -18.11 8.31 0.52
CA PHE A 142 -19.47 8.14 1.05
C PHE A 142 -19.65 8.94 2.34
N MET A 143 -18.72 8.81 3.30
CA MET A 143 -18.73 9.56 4.57
C MET A 143 -18.62 11.06 4.33
N TRP A 144 -17.72 11.49 3.42
CA TRP A 144 -17.54 12.89 3.04
C TRP A 144 -18.83 13.56 2.54
N LYS A 145 -19.66 12.82 1.80
CA LYS A 145 -20.93 13.31 1.26
C LYS A 145 -22.06 13.32 2.30
N LYS A 146 -21.96 12.46 3.31
CA LYS A 146 -23.06 12.20 4.24
C LYS A 146 -23.21 13.31 5.29
N ASP A 147 -22.11 13.71 5.92
CA ASP A 147 -22.11 14.71 6.99
C ASP A 147 -20.75 15.41 7.11
N ASN A 148 -20.65 16.37 8.03
CA ASN A 148 -19.44 17.17 8.24
C ASN A 148 -18.38 16.46 9.10
N ASP A 149 -18.66 15.31 9.73
CA ASP A 149 -17.72 14.66 10.65
C ASP A 149 -16.41 14.29 9.94
N MET A 150 -16.50 13.71 8.74
CA MET A 150 -15.32 13.37 7.94
C MET A 150 -14.54 14.62 7.50
N LYS A 151 -15.22 15.74 7.23
CA LYS A 151 -14.57 17.00 6.87
C LYS A 151 -13.76 17.55 8.04
N GLU A 152 -14.32 17.51 9.24
CA GLU A 152 -13.61 17.94 10.46
C GLU A 152 -12.42 17.04 10.77
N LYS A 153 -12.57 15.72 10.63
CA LYS A 153 -11.43 14.77 10.74
C LYS A 153 -10.30 15.08 9.79
N VAL A 154 -10.60 15.47 8.56
CA VAL A 154 -9.57 15.87 7.59
C VAL A 154 -8.90 17.18 8.00
N LYS A 155 -9.67 18.18 8.44
CA LYS A 155 -9.12 19.46 8.91
C LYS A 155 -8.21 19.29 10.14
N SER A 156 -8.54 18.37 11.04
CA SER A 156 -7.74 18.08 12.24
C SER A 156 -6.55 17.14 11.98
N SER A 157 -6.48 16.49 10.82
CA SER A 157 -5.39 15.58 10.46
C SER A 157 -4.11 16.32 10.05
N ASN A 158 -3.00 15.61 9.87
CA ASN A 158 -1.79 16.16 9.24
C ASN A 158 -1.80 16.03 7.71
N GLY A 159 -2.97 15.90 7.10
CA GLY A 159 -3.12 15.70 5.65
C GLY A 159 -2.81 14.27 5.22
N PHE A 160 -2.22 14.13 4.04
CA PHE A 160 -1.99 12.84 3.39
C PHE A 160 -0.53 12.70 2.97
N CYS A 161 -0.08 11.51 2.57
CA CYS A 161 1.15 11.39 1.81
C CYS A 161 0.88 11.75 0.33
N LEU A 162 1.92 12.10 -0.43
CA LEU A 162 1.75 12.52 -1.82
C LEU A 162 1.02 11.49 -2.69
N LYS A 163 1.28 10.19 -2.46
CA LYS A 163 0.59 9.09 -3.15
C LYS A 163 -0.92 9.10 -2.86
N HIS A 164 -1.31 9.22 -1.60
CA HIS A 164 -2.72 9.20 -1.21
C HIS A 164 -3.41 10.53 -1.51
N PHE A 165 -2.73 11.66 -1.42
CA PHE A 165 -3.23 12.95 -1.88
C PHE A 165 -3.61 12.89 -3.37
N SER A 166 -2.69 12.41 -4.22
CA SER A 166 -2.93 12.20 -5.65
C SER A 166 -4.11 11.25 -5.92
N LYS A 167 -4.15 10.09 -5.26
CA LYS A 167 -5.27 9.14 -5.41
C LYS A 167 -6.61 9.76 -5.00
N LEU A 168 -6.65 10.54 -3.93
CA LEU A 168 -7.86 11.17 -3.42
C LEU A 168 -8.36 12.29 -4.33
N THR A 169 -7.47 13.13 -4.88
CA THR A 169 -7.88 14.16 -5.84
C THR A 169 -8.42 13.53 -7.13
N ASP A 170 -7.78 12.47 -7.63
CA ASP A 170 -8.25 11.73 -8.81
C ASP A 170 -9.61 11.05 -8.59
N VAL A 171 -9.77 10.32 -7.49
CA VAL A 171 -11.03 9.63 -7.19
C VAL A 171 -12.13 10.64 -6.84
N GLY A 172 -11.80 11.70 -6.10
CA GLY A 172 -12.70 12.80 -5.79
C GLY A 172 -13.26 13.45 -7.05
N LYS A 173 -12.41 13.72 -8.04
CA LYS A 173 -12.83 14.29 -9.33
C LYS A 173 -13.84 13.43 -10.06
N LYS A 174 -13.74 12.10 -9.93
CA LYS A 174 -14.65 11.12 -10.55
C LYS A 174 -15.94 10.94 -9.76
N LYS A 175 -15.89 11.02 -8.42
CA LYS A 175 -17.02 10.68 -7.53
C LYS A 175 -17.84 11.87 -7.05
N LEU A 176 -17.29 13.07 -7.03
CA LEU A 176 -17.96 14.28 -6.54
C LEU A 176 -18.54 15.10 -7.71
N SER A 177 -19.61 15.86 -7.45
CA SER A 177 -20.05 16.90 -8.39
C SER A 177 -18.99 17.99 -8.50
N ALA A 178 -19.05 18.83 -9.53
CA ALA A 178 -18.08 19.91 -9.70
C ALA A 178 -18.00 20.84 -8.48
N ALA A 179 -19.14 21.20 -7.89
CA ALA A 179 -19.21 22.03 -6.69
C ALA A 179 -18.64 21.31 -5.45
N ALA A 180 -19.02 20.04 -5.22
CA ALA A 180 -18.52 19.27 -4.09
C ALA A 180 -17.02 18.95 -4.21
N PHE A 181 -16.52 18.81 -5.45
CA PHE A 181 -15.09 18.64 -5.70
C PHE A 181 -14.31 19.93 -5.43
N ALA A 182 -14.84 21.09 -5.82
CA ALA A 182 -14.24 22.37 -5.47
C ALA A 182 -14.14 22.55 -3.95
N GLU A 183 -15.24 22.29 -3.22
CA GLU A 183 -15.24 22.30 -1.75
C GLU A 183 -14.21 21.32 -1.15
N PHE A 184 -14.12 20.11 -1.71
CA PHE A 184 -13.12 19.13 -1.28
C PHE A 184 -11.70 19.67 -1.43
N ILE A 185 -11.36 20.24 -2.58
CA ILE A 185 -10.04 20.83 -2.82
C ILE A 185 -9.77 22.03 -1.91
N ASP A 186 -10.76 22.90 -1.71
CA ASP A 186 -10.64 24.06 -0.82
C ASP A 186 -10.34 23.67 0.64
N ILE A 187 -10.75 22.46 1.05
CA ILE A 187 -10.45 21.93 2.38
C ILE A 187 -9.09 21.24 2.43
N ILE A 188 -8.80 20.33 1.49
CA ILE A 188 -7.62 19.46 1.61
C ILE A 188 -6.32 20.14 1.18
N LEU A 189 -6.37 21.03 0.18
CA LEU A 189 -5.16 21.61 -0.40
C LEU A 189 -4.43 22.53 0.58
N PRO A 190 -5.09 23.48 1.27
CA PRO A 190 -4.42 24.29 2.27
C PRO A 190 -3.81 23.45 3.38
N LYS A 191 -4.53 22.41 3.82
CA LYS A 191 -4.03 21.52 4.87
C LYS A 191 -2.81 20.72 4.42
N GLU A 192 -2.79 20.26 3.18
CA GLU A 192 -1.64 19.54 2.62
C GLU A 192 -0.40 20.46 2.54
N ILE A 193 -0.57 21.70 2.04
CA ILE A 193 0.53 22.68 1.95
C ILE A 193 1.07 23.06 3.33
N GLU A 194 0.18 23.35 4.29
CA GLU A 194 0.56 23.63 5.69
C GLU A 194 1.44 22.51 6.26
N ASN A 195 1.04 21.26 6.04
CA ASN A 195 1.79 20.11 6.57
C ASN A 195 3.12 19.86 5.85
N LEU A 196 3.20 20.09 4.54
CA LEU A 196 4.45 20.00 3.80
C LEU A 196 5.44 21.07 4.27
N GLN A 197 4.99 22.31 4.49
CA GLN A 197 5.82 23.39 5.02
C GLN A 197 6.27 23.11 6.46
N ARG A 198 5.38 22.58 7.30
CA ARG A 198 5.73 22.15 8.67
C ARG A 198 6.85 21.10 8.65
N LEU A 199 6.70 20.05 7.84
CA LEU A 199 7.69 18.98 7.76
C LEU A 199 9.02 19.44 7.18
N GLU A 200 9.00 20.35 6.20
CA GLU A 200 10.21 20.95 5.64
C GLU A 200 10.99 21.73 6.71
N GLY A 201 10.31 22.56 7.51
CA GLY A 201 10.94 23.28 8.61
C GLY A 201 11.49 22.35 9.71
N GLU A 202 10.74 21.32 10.09
CA GLU A 202 11.20 20.31 11.06
C GLU A 202 12.40 19.52 10.55
N LEU A 203 12.44 19.18 9.26
CA LEU A 203 13.57 18.50 8.63
C LEU A 203 14.79 19.45 8.52
N GLY A 204 14.58 20.73 8.23
CA GLY A 204 15.61 21.75 8.28
C GLY A 204 16.27 21.81 9.66
N PHE A 205 15.47 21.77 10.73
CA PHE A 205 15.99 21.72 12.09
C PHE A 205 16.73 20.40 12.38
N PHE A 206 16.20 19.26 11.92
CA PHE A 206 16.90 17.97 12.01
C PHE A 206 18.29 18.03 11.37
N ILE A 207 18.42 18.68 10.21
CA ILE A 207 19.72 18.87 9.52
C ILE A 207 20.65 19.75 10.35
N ASN A 208 20.15 20.87 10.90
CA ASN A 208 20.95 21.78 11.72
C ASN A 208 21.57 21.10 12.94
N LYS A 209 20.93 20.06 13.50
CA LYS A 209 21.46 19.31 14.64
C LYS A 209 22.78 18.58 14.36
N PHE A 210 23.17 18.42 13.10
CA PHE A 210 24.48 17.89 12.70
C PHE A 210 25.56 18.96 12.58
N ASP A 211 25.20 20.24 12.75
CA ASP A 211 26.13 21.35 12.86
C ASP A 211 26.41 21.67 14.34
N HIS A 212 27.70 21.75 14.69
CA HIS A 212 28.17 22.06 16.04
C HIS A 212 27.53 23.30 16.68
N ARG A 213 27.11 24.29 15.88
CA ARG A 213 26.47 25.52 16.35
C ARG A 213 25.12 25.29 17.03
N TYR A 214 24.40 24.24 16.64
CA TYR A 214 23.05 23.92 17.13
C TYR A 214 23.05 22.68 18.04
N LYS A 215 24.23 22.21 18.47
CA LYS A 215 24.38 20.95 19.23
C LYS A 215 23.58 20.96 20.53
N ASP A 216 23.55 22.09 21.22
CA ASP A 216 22.91 22.23 22.53
C ASP A 216 21.43 22.62 22.46
N GLU A 217 20.90 22.91 21.26
CA GLU A 217 19.48 23.21 21.10
C GLU A 217 18.60 21.96 21.28
N PRO A 218 17.42 22.06 21.92
CA PRO A 218 16.54 20.91 22.08
C PRO A 218 15.99 20.44 20.72
N TRP A 219 15.88 19.12 20.51
CA TRP A 219 15.39 18.55 19.25
C TRP A 219 13.94 18.93 18.88
N GLY A 220 13.08 19.24 19.85
CA GLY A 220 11.67 19.52 19.61
C GLY A 220 10.98 18.41 18.81
N SER A 221 10.16 18.78 17.83
CA SER A 221 9.51 17.85 16.90
C SER A 221 10.43 17.33 15.78
N ALA A 222 11.69 17.78 15.71
CA ALA A 222 12.58 17.39 14.61
C ALA A 222 13.14 15.97 14.74
N LYS A 223 13.12 15.38 15.95
CA LYS A 223 13.77 14.08 16.24
C LYS A 223 13.37 12.97 15.26
N ASP A 224 12.11 12.93 14.86
CA ASP A 224 11.54 11.94 13.94
C ASP A 224 11.14 12.54 12.58
N ALA A 225 11.52 13.80 12.31
CA ALA A 225 11.12 14.53 11.12
C ALA A 225 11.54 13.84 9.82
N LEU A 226 12.71 13.18 9.79
CA LEU A 226 13.16 12.42 8.63
C LEU A 226 12.20 11.26 8.30
N ILE A 227 11.80 10.47 9.30
CA ILE A 227 10.89 9.34 9.08
C ILE A 227 9.51 9.83 8.65
N ARG A 228 9.00 10.91 9.28
CA ARG A 228 7.72 11.52 8.91
C ARG A 228 7.76 12.12 7.49
N ALA A 229 8.87 12.75 7.11
CA ALA A 229 9.09 13.24 5.75
C ALA A 229 9.14 12.11 4.72
N LEU A 230 9.86 11.01 4.99
CA LEU A 230 9.91 9.83 4.11
C LEU A 230 8.53 9.19 3.93
N LEU A 231 7.73 9.12 4.99
CA LEU A 231 6.34 8.69 4.90
C LEU A 231 5.51 9.65 4.03
N LYS A 232 5.69 10.97 4.22
CA LYS A 232 4.94 11.99 3.49
C LYS A 232 5.25 11.98 1.99
N ILE A 233 6.52 11.97 1.60
CA ILE A 233 6.93 12.10 0.19
C ILE A 233 7.03 10.76 -0.53
N GLY A 234 7.44 9.70 0.18
CA GLY A 234 7.70 8.39 -0.40
C GLY A 234 6.65 7.33 -0.08
N SER A 235 5.70 7.61 0.83
CA SER A 235 4.82 6.59 1.43
C SER A 235 5.62 5.45 2.09
N VAL A 236 6.85 5.74 2.52
CA VAL A 236 7.75 4.77 3.13
C VAL A 236 7.56 4.81 4.64
N LYS A 237 7.09 3.71 5.21
CA LYS A 237 7.07 3.53 6.66
C LYS A 237 8.40 2.95 7.10
N VAL A 238 9.11 3.71 7.93
CA VAL A 238 10.35 3.27 8.58
C VAL A 238 9.99 2.92 10.02
N GLU A 239 10.35 1.71 10.45
CA GLU A 239 10.21 1.30 11.84
C GLU A 239 11.32 2.00 12.66
N GLN A 240 10.94 2.55 13.82
CA GLN A 240 11.92 3.05 14.79
C GLN A 240 12.41 1.87 15.62
N GLU A 241 13.72 1.64 15.64
CA GLU A 241 14.38 0.68 16.54
C GLU A 241 14.26 1.12 18.01
#